data_AF-A0A7Z9FIW1-F1
#
_entry.id   AF-A0A7Z9FIW1-F1
#
_cell.length_a   1.000
_cell.length_b   1.000
_cell.length_c   1.000
_cell.angle_alpha   90.00
_cell.angle_beta   90.00
_cell.angle_gamma   90.00
#
_symmetry.space_group_name_H-M   'P 1'
#
loop_
_entity.id
_entity.type
_entity.pdbx_description
1 polymer ?
#
loop_
_entity_poly.entity_id
_entity_poly.type
_entity_poly.pdbx_seq_one_letter_code
_entity_poly.pdbx_strand_id
1 'polypeptide(L)'
;MITAAMLYDQVMCPHRPSMDLFANPMKRDKLSPFVKLLWEKGTSYEEEVIASLDIPFLDLTPYSQEEKESKTLEAIERKEPLIYSGRISADDLLGEPDLLRLDENGYVAGDIKSGAGEEGVVDDRRPKKHYAVQLALYTDILERKGLSSKREPFVWDIHGDEVTYELDELTGKRNPTTLWNIYRETLDEARRNISNPGNSSPA
;
A
#
# COMPACT_ATOMS: atom_id res chain seq x y z
N MET A 1 -8.91 -10.01 8.69
CA MET A 1 -8.66 -9.19 7.48
C MET A 1 -7.27 -8.59 7.63
N ILE A 2 -6.48 -8.64 6.56
CA ILE A 2 -5.11 -8.15 6.47
C ILE A 2 -5.13 -6.92 5.58
N THR A 3 -4.61 -5.81 6.08
CA THR A 3 -4.56 -4.56 5.32
C THR A 3 -3.13 -4.26 4.87
N ALA A 4 -3.00 -3.41 3.84
CA ALA A 4 -1.69 -2.96 3.37
C ALA A 4 -0.91 -2.23 4.47
N ALA A 5 -1.59 -1.44 5.31
CA ALA A 5 -1.01 -0.80 6.48
C ALA A 5 -0.43 -1.81 7.49
N MET A 6 -1.08 -2.96 7.70
CA MET A 6 -0.54 -4.01 8.57
C MET A 6 0.77 -4.59 8.03
N LEU A 7 0.84 -4.84 6.71
CA LEU A 7 2.06 -5.37 6.09
C LEU A 7 3.18 -4.32 6.07
N TYR A 8 2.82 -3.05 5.79
CA TYR A 8 3.72 -1.91 5.90
C TYR A 8 4.34 -1.84 7.31
N ASP A 9 3.50 -1.87 8.34
CA ASP A 9 3.92 -1.78 9.73
C ASP A 9 4.75 -2.99 10.15
N GLN A 10 4.46 -4.19 9.64
CA GLN A 10 5.27 -5.38 9.90
C GLN A 10 6.69 -5.24 9.35
N VAL A 11 6.84 -4.73 8.12
CA VAL A 11 8.17 -4.50 7.53
C VAL A 11 8.94 -3.43 8.29
N MET A 12 8.26 -2.38 8.77
CA MET A 12 8.88 -1.32 9.56
C MET A 12 9.20 -1.75 11.00
N CYS A 13 8.33 -2.55 11.60
CA CYS A 13 8.40 -3.04 12.97
C CYS A 13 7.64 -4.38 13.11
N PRO A 14 8.32 -5.54 13.04
CA PRO A 14 7.67 -6.85 12.94
C PRO A 14 6.62 -7.17 14.01
N HIS A 15 6.80 -6.64 15.24
CA HIS A 15 5.88 -6.89 16.34
C HIS A 15 4.65 -5.98 16.34
N ARG A 16 4.67 -4.87 15.59
CA ARG A 16 3.63 -3.84 15.65
C ARG A 16 2.22 -4.36 15.34
N PRO A 17 2.00 -5.18 14.29
CA PRO A 17 0.65 -5.69 13.99
C PRO A 17 0.07 -6.54 15.12
N SER A 18 0.87 -7.43 15.72
CA SER A 18 0.42 -8.26 16.84
C SER A 18 0.07 -7.43 18.08
N MET A 19 0.86 -6.39 18.37
CA MET A 19 0.56 -5.49 19.48
C MET A 19 -0.71 -4.67 19.21
N ASP A 20 -0.92 -4.23 17.98
CA ASP A 20 -2.09 -3.44 17.61
C ASP A 20 -3.38 -4.27 17.63
N LEU A 21 -3.30 -5.58 17.39
CA LEU A 21 -4.45 -6.49 17.45
C LEU A 21 -4.72 -7.06 18.86
N PHE A 22 -3.67 -7.38 19.62
CA PHE A 22 -3.80 -8.20 20.82
C PHE A 22 -3.34 -7.53 22.12
N ALA A 23 -2.52 -6.47 22.06
CA ALA A 23 -2.11 -5.78 23.28
C ALA A 23 -3.24 -4.91 23.84
N ASN A 24 -3.27 -4.75 25.16
CA ASN A 24 -4.25 -3.90 25.83
C ASN A 24 -4.14 -2.44 25.31
N PRO A 25 -5.16 -1.88 24.66
CA PRO A 25 -5.12 -0.51 24.12
C PRO A 25 -4.83 0.55 25.18
N MET A 26 -5.18 0.30 26.44
CA MET A 26 -4.91 1.22 27.56
C MET A 26 -3.44 1.30 27.96
N LYS A 27 -2.60 0.37 27.50
CA LYS A 27 -1.15 0.38 27.72
C LYS A 27 -0.38 1.02 26.56
N ARG A 28 -1.06 1.51 25.53
CA ARG A 28 -0.40 2.18 24.41
C ARG A 28 0.15 3.52 24.87
N ASP A 29 1.39 3.80 24.51
CA ASP A 29 1.95 5.14 24.66
C ASP A 29 1.10 6.14 23.88
N LYS A 30 0.98 7.35 24.44
CA LYS A 30 0.34 8.45 23.71
C LYS A 30 1.11 8.66 22.41
N LEU A 31 0.36 8.74 21.30
CA LEU A 31 0.91 9.08 19.99
C LEU A 31 1.76 10.34 20.10
N SER A 32 3.04 10.22 19.74
CA SER A 32 3.96 11.35 19.72
C SER A 32 3.42 12.44 18.80
N PRO A 33 3.45 13.73 19.21
CA PRO A 33 3.08 14.84 18.35
C PRO A 33 3.82 14.85 17.01
N PHE A 34 5.06 14.36 16.99
CA PHE A 34 5.85 14.22 15.76
C PHE A 34 5.23 13.22 14.76
N VAL A 35 4.68 12.10 15.25
CA VAL A 35 4.02 11.09 14.40
C VAL A 35 2.72 11.66 13.82
N LYS A 36 1.94 12.40 14.62
CA LYS A 36 0.74 13.09 14.11
C LYS A 36 1.08 14.09 13.02
N LEU A 37 2.14 14.88 13.21
CA LEU A 37 2.61 15.85 12.22
C LEU A 37 3.06 15.17 10.91
N LEU A 38 3.69 14.00 10.98
CA LEU A 38 4.03 13.23 9.78
C LEU A 38 2.79 12.74 9.02
N TRP A 39 1.74 12.31 9.73
CA TRP A 39 0.47 11.91 9.11
C TRP A 39 -0.26 13.10 8.48
N GLU A 40 -0.39 14.21 9.21
CA GLU A 40 -0.99 15.45 8.70
C GLU A 40 -0.26 15.93 7.44
N LYS A 41 1.08 15.92 7.47
CA LYS A 41 1.90 16.25 6.29
C LYS A 41 1.66 15.30 5.12
N GLY A 42 1.46 14.01 5.39
CA GLY A 42 1.12 13.01 4.38
C GLY A 42 -0.20 13.33 3.67
N THR A 43 -1.27 13.53 4.45
CA THR A 43 -2.61 13.86 3.93
C THR A 43 -2.61 15.18 3.16
N SER A 44 -1.99 16.24 3.71
CA SER A 44 -1.92 17.52 3.00
C SER A 44 -1.13 17.41 1.69
N TYR A 45 -0.05 16.64 1.66
CA TYR A 45 0.72 16.42 0.44
C TYR A 45 -0.10 15.68 -0.63
N GLU A 46 -0.84 14.64 -0.22
CA GLU A 46 -1.73 13.90 -1.13
C GLU A 46 -2.81 14.81 -1.73
N GLU A 47 -3.49 15.61 -0.90
CA GLU A 47 -4.48 16.60 -1.35
C GLU A 47 -3.88 17.63 -2.31
N GLU A 48 -2.67 18.14 -2.02
CA GLU A 48 -1.94 19.07 -2.89
C GLU A 48 -1.61 18.45 -4.26
N VAL A 49 -1.11 17.20 -4.28
CA VAL A 49 -0.80 16.49 -5.52
C VAL A 49 -2.07 16.33 -6.35
N ILE A 50 -3.15 15.81 -5.77
CA ILE A 50 -4.42 15.60 -6.47
C ILE A 50 -5.02 16.92 -6.99
N ALA A 51 -4.97 17.99 -6.19
CA ALA A 51 -5.45 19.30 -6.61
C ALA A 51 -4.64 19.91 -7.77
N SER A 52 -3.38 19.48 -7.94
CA SER A 52 -2.51 19.93 -9.02
C SER A 52 -2.59 19.08 -10.30
N LEU A 53 -3.35 17.98 -10.29
CA LEU A 53 -3.47 17.11 -11.46
C LEU A 53 -4.28 17.78 -12.58
N ASP A 54 -3.65 17.93 -13.74
CA ASP A 54 -4.30 18.40 -14.97
C ASP A 54 -5.04 17.28 -15.73
N ILE A 55 -5.09 16.07 -15.18
CA ILE A 55 -5.76 14.90 -15.78
C ILE A 55 -7.12 14.66 -15.12
N PRO A 56 -8.17 14.29 -15.89
CA PRO A 56 -9.44 13.90 -15.29
C PRO A 56 -9.29 12.64 -14.42
N PHE A 57 -9.87 12.67 -13.21
CA PHE A 57 -9.98 11.53 -12.32
C PHE A 57 -11.36 11.49 -11.67
N LEU A 58 -11.80 10.28 -11.30
CA LEU A 58 -12.98 10.10 -10.47
C LEU A 58 -12.56 10.14 -8.99
N ASP A 59 -13.02 11.16 -8.28
CA ASP A 59 -12.80 11.32 -6.85
C ASP A 59 -13.80 10.49 -6.03
N LEU A 60 -13.31 9.51 -5.27
CA LEU A 60 -14.12 8.70 -4.37
C LEU A 60 -14.00 9.13 -2.89
N THR A 61 -13.24 10.18 -2.58
CA THR A 61 -13.10 10.74 -1.22
C THR A 61 -14.44 11.05 -0.54
N PRO A 62 -15.47 11.57 -1.24
CA PRO A 62 -16.75 11.90 -0.62
C PRO A 62 -17.56 10.70 -0.08
N TYR A 63 -17.23 9.47 -0.47
CA TYR A 63 -17.96 8.27 -0.07
C TYR A 63 -17.47 7.69 1.25
N SER A 64 -18.36 7.05 2.01
CA SER A 64 -17.99 6.33 3.24
C SER A 64 -17.18 5.06 2.93
N GLN A 65 -16.46 4.52 3.91
CA GLN A 65 -15.69 3.28 3.72
C GLN A 65 -16.57 2.09 3.28
N GLU A 66 -17.81 2.04 3.75
CA GLU A 66 -18.78 0.99 3.39
C GLU A 66 -19.22 1.09 1.93
N GLU A 67 -19.28 2.31 1.38
CA GLU A 67 -19.68 2.56 -0.01
C GLU A 67 -18.52 2.51 -0.99
N LYS A 68 -17.31 2.90 -0.55
CA LYS A 68 -16.12 3.07 -1.40
C LYS A 68 -15.80 1.83 -2.23
N GLU A 69 -15.96 0.64 -1.67
CA GLU A 69 -15.67 -0.59 -2.40
C GLU A 69 -16.63 -0.80 -3.57
N SER A 70 -17.94 -0.65 -3.35
CA SER A 70 -18.95 -0.72 -4.42
C SER A 70 -18.70 0.34 -5.48
N LYS A 71 -18.37 1.57 -5.06
CA LYS A 71 -18.10 2.69 -5.97
C LYS A 71 -16.82 2.49 -6.79
N THR A 72 -15.80 1.90 -6.18
CA THR A 72 -14.55 1.52 -6.87
C THR A 72 -14.86 0.48 -7.95
N LEU A 73 -15.66 -0.55 -7.65
CA LEU A 73 -16.03 -1.57 -8.64
C LEU A 73 -16.88 -0.99 -9.78
N GLU A 74 -17.86 -0.15 -9.48
CA GLU A 74 -18.66 0.55 -10.50
C GLU A 74 -17.79 1.41 -11.42
N ALA A 75 -16.78 2.10 -10.87
CA ALA A 75 -15.82 2.89 -11.65
C ALA A 75 -14.93 2.00 -12.52
N ILE A 76 -14.47 0.87 -11.97
CA ILE A 76 -13.70 -0.13 -12.72
C ILE A 76 -14.50 -0.68 -13.91
N GLU A 77 -15.77 -1.03 -13.70
CA GLU A 77 -16.67 -1.49 -14.76
C GLU A 77 -16.90 -0.45 -15.86
N ARG A 78 -16.99 0.83 -15.49
CA ARG A 78 -17.07 1.96 -16.42
C ARG A 78 -15.76 2.26 -17.14
N LYS A 79 -14.65 1.61 -16.74
CA LYS A 79 -13.30 1.87 -17.28
C LYS A 79 -12.86 3.32 -17.08
N GLU A 80 -13.15 3.88 -15.90
CA GLU A 80 -12.64 5.21 -15.53
C GLU A 80 -11.10 5.22 -15.63
N PRO A 81 -10.49 6.19 -16.34
CA PRO A 81 -9.06 6.16 -16.64
C PRO A 81 -8.19 6.29 -15.38
N LEU A 82 -8.66 7.06 -14.40
CA LEU A 82 -8.01 7.27 -13.12
C LEU A 82 -9.08 7.41 -12.03
N ILE A 83 -8.94 6.61 -10.97
CA ILE A 83 -9.81 6.62 -9.81
C ILE A 83 -8.94 7.01 -8.61
N TYR A 84 -9.38 8.02 -7.88
CA TYR A 84 -8.72 8.51 -6.66
C TYR A 84 -9.47 8.03 -5.41
N SER A 85 -8.73 7.67 -4.36
CA SER A 85 -9.23 7.16 -3.08
C SER A 85 -10.06 5.86 -3.23
N GLY A 86 -9.47 4.85 -3.87
CA GLY A 86 -10.12 3.55 -4.11
C GLY A 86 -10.17 2.64 -2.88
N ARG A 87 -11.03 1.62 -2.95
CA ARG A 87 -11.08 0.52 -1.97
C ARG A 87 -11.38 -0.80 -2.67
N ILE A 88 -10.58 -1.82 -2.40
CA ILE A 88 -10.66 -3.14 -3.04
C ILE A 88 -10.42 -4.24 -2.01
N SER A 89 -11.08 -5.40 -2.17
CA SER A 89 -10.84 -6.58 -1.33
C SER A 89 -10.84 -7.89 -2.12
N ALA A 90 -10.16 -8.89 -1.57
CA ALA A 90 -10.22 -10.28 -2.03
C ALA A 90 -9.89 -11.22 -0.85
N ASP A 91 -10.78 -12.17 -0.57
CA ASP A 91 -10.67 -13.11 0.56
C ASP A 91 -10.45 -12.40 1.92
N ASP A 92 -9.27 -12.57 2.52
CA ASP A 92 -8.87 -11.95 3.78
C ASP A 92 -8.12 -10.63 3.58
N LEU A 93 -7.89 -10.19 2.33
CA LEU A 93 -7.11 -8.99 1.98
C LEU A 93 -8.01 -7.77 1.76
N LEU A 94 -7.57 -6.62 2.27
CA LEU A 94 -8.21 -5.32 2.07
C LEU A 94 -7.17 -4.27 1.68
N GLY A 95 -7.43 -3.56 0.58
CA GLY A 95 -6.61 -2.48 0.08
C GLY A 95 -7.37 -1.16 -0.06
N GLU A 96 -6.68 -0.07 0.22
CA GLU A 96 -7.13 1.31 0.03
C GLU A 96 -6.04 2.06 -0.76
N PRO A 97 -5.88 1.77 -2.07
CA PRO A 97 -4.92 2.48 -2.89
C PRO A 97 -5.34 3.93 -3.08
N ASP A 98 -4.38 4.86 -3.06
CA ASP A 98 -4.68 6.26 -3.34
C ASP A 98 -5.15 6.40 -4.79
N LEU A 99 -4.55 5.63 -5.71
CA LEU A 99 -4.84 5.67 -7.14
C LEU A 99 -5.07 4.27 -7.71
N LEU A 100 -6.06 4.19 -8.61
CA LEU A 100 -6.22 3.08 -9.55
C LEU A 100 -6.25 3.65 -10.95
N ARG A 101 -5.26 3.29 -11.77
CA ARG A 101 -5.10 3.76 -13.13
C ARG A 101 -5.39 2.64 -14.11
N LEU A 102 -6.26 2.88 -15.10
CA LEU A 102 -6.48 1.95 -16.19
C LEU A 102 -5.32 2.02 -17.18
N ASP A 103 -4.69 0.89 -17.46
CA ASP A 103 -3.69 0.70 -18.49
C ASP A 103 -4.18 -0.31 -19.56
N GLU A 104 -3.31 -0.71 -20.48
CA GLU A 104 -3.64 -1.70 -21.52
C GLU A 104 -3.82 -3.14 -20.97
N ASN A 105 -3.32 -3.40 -19.76
CA ASN A 105 -3.24 -4.71 -19.10
C ASN A 105 -4.23 -4.86 -17.94
N GLY A 106 -5.02 -3.83 -17.64
CA GLY A 106 -5.99 -3.78 -16.55
C GLY A 106 -5.85 -2.53 -15.68
N TYR A 107 -6.23 -2.62 -14.42
CA TYR A 107 -6.00 -1.56 -13.44
C TYR A 107 -4.68 -1.77 -12.72
N VAL A 108 -3.93 -0.69 -12.57
CA VAL A 108 -2.67 -0.62 -11.84
C VAL A 108 -2.88 0.23 -10.59
N ALA A 109 -2.48 -0.30 -9.44
CA ALA A 109 -2.52 0.43 -8.18
C ALA A 109 -1.34 1.39 -8.06
N GLY A 110 -1.59 2.57 -7.52
CA GLY A 110 -0.56 3.53 -7.16
C GLY A 110 -0.87 4.24 -5.85
N ASP A 111 0.18 4.74 -5.21
CA ASP A 111 0.11 5.52 -3.98
C ASP A 111 0.88 6.83 -4.11
N ILE A 112 0.41 7.86 -3.41
CA ILE A 112 1.08 9.15 -3.30
C ILE A 112 1.89 9.17 -1.99
N LYS A 113 3.18 9.49 -2.07
CA LYS A 113 4.07 9.49 -0.91
C LYS A 113 4.72 10.86 -0.71
N SER A 114 4.66 11.35 0.53
CA SER A 114 5.34 12.58 0.97
C SER A 114 6.85 12.40 1.23
N GLY A 115 7.42 11.29 0.76
CA GLY A 115 8.86 11.00 0.76
C GLY A 115 9.28 10.40 -0.57
N ALA A 116 10.58 10.25 -0.79
CA ALA A 116 11.11 9.66 -2.03
C ALA A 116 10.60 8.22 -2.22
N GLY A 117 10.30 7.84 -3.46
CA GLY A 117 9.85 6.48 -3.79
C GLY A 117 10.96 5.45 -3.55
N GLU A 118 12.21 5.85 -3.78
CA GLU A 118 13.37 4.98 -3.61
C GLU A 118 14.24 5.34 -2.41
N GLU A 119 15.12 4.43 -2.02
CA GLU A 119 16.17 4.65 -1.03
C GLU A 119 17.54 4.25 -1.57
N GLY A 120 18.59 4.86 -1.01
CA GLY A 120 19.97 4.63 -1.43
C GLY A 120 20.64 5.88 -1.95
N VAL A 121 21.88 5.71 -2.42
CA VAL A 121 22.63 6.78 -3.10
C VAL A 121 22.23 6.82 -4.58
N VAL A 122 22.55 7.91 -5.28
CA VAL A 122 22.12 8.15 -6.68
C VAL A 122 22.40 6.96 -7.61
N ASP A 123 23.56 6.31 -7.48
CA ASP A 123 23.96 5.19 -8.34
C ASP A 123 23.48 3.80 -7.86
N ASP A 124 22.74 3.74 -6.75
CA ASP A 124 22.23 2.50 -6.15
C ASP A 124 20.88 2.75 -5.45
N ARG A 125 19.99 3.49 -6.13
CA ARG A 125 18.60 3.68 -5.70
C ARG A 125 17.85 2.36 -5.82
N ARG A 126 16.99 2.09 -4.84
CA ARG A 126 16.20 0.87 -4.76
C ARG A 126 14.81 1.16 -4.23
N PRO A 127 13.79 0.40 -4.67
CA PRO A 127 12.45 0.51 -4.10
C PRO A 127 12.45 0.27 -2.59
N LYS A 128 11.72 1.10 -1.85
CA LYS A 128 11.51 0.92 -0.41
C LYS A 128 10.64 -0.31 -0.15
N LYS A 129 11.14 -1.24 0.66
CA LYS A 129 10.44 -2.52 0.93
C LYS A 129 9.05 -2.35 1.53
N HIS A 130 8.86 -1.40 2.45
CA HIS A 130 7.57 -1.16 3.10
C HIS A 130 6.52 -0.59 2.12
N TYR A 131 6.93 0.23 1.14
CA TYR A 131 6.06 0.63 0.02
C TYR A 131 5.76 -0.57 -0.89
N ALA A 132 6.78 -1.38 -1.19
CA ALA A 132 6.62 -2.54 -2.06
C ALA A 132 5.59 -3.55 -1.55
N VAL A 133 5.61 -3.89 -0.25
CA VAL A 133 4.61 -4.83 0.31
C VAL A 133 3.20 -4.24 0.36
N GLN A 134 3.09 -2.91 0.49
CA GLN A 134 1.81 -2.22 0.47
C GLN A 134 1.21 -2.31 -0.94
N LEU A 135 1.97 -1.91 -1.97
CA LEU A 135 1.57 -1.95 -3.37
C LEU A 135 1.30 -3.38 -3.84
N ALA A 136 2.14 -4.34 -3.43
CA ALA A 136 1.96 -5.75 -3.78
C ALA A 136 0.65 -6.33 -3.24
N LEU A 137 0.16 -5.88 -2.07
CA LEU A 137 -1.15 -6.28 -1.58
C LEU A 137 -2.26 -5.81 -2.51
N TYR A 138 -2.20 -4.57 -2.98
CA TYR A 138 -3.19 -4.04 -3.93
C TYR A 138 -3.13 -4.80 -5.25
N THR A 139 -1.93 -5.06 -5.76
CA THR A 139 -1.71 -5.86 -6.96
C THR A 139 -2.26 -7.28 -6.81
N ASP A 140 -2.06 -7.96 -5.68
CA ASP A 140 -2.62 -9.31 -5.42
C ASP A 140 -4.16 -9.28 -5.47
N ILE A 141 -4.79 -8.28 -4.84
CA ILE A 141 -6.25 -8.13 -4.90
C ILE A 141 -6.71 -7.93 -6.35
N LEU A 142 -6.06 -7.06 -7.12
CA LEU A 142 -6.42 -6.81 -8.51
C LEU A 142 -6.23 -8.07 -9.39
N GLU A 143 -5.13 -8.80 -9.21
CA GLU A 143 -4.84 -10.04 -9.95
C GLU A 143 -5.88 -11.13 -9.63
N ARG A 144 -6.20 -11.37 -8.35
CA ARG A 144 -7.22 -12.35 -7.93
C ARG A 144 -8.60 -12.05 -8.49
N LYS A 145 -8.91 -10.76 -8.67
CA LYS A 145 -10.17 -10.30 -9.27
C LYS A 145 -10.16 -10.32 -10.81
N GLY A 146 -9.05 -10.69 -11.44
CA GLY A 146 -8.88 -10.64 -12.89
C GLY A 146 -8.88 -9.20 -13.45
N LEU A 147 -8.54 -8.22 -12.61
CA LEU A 147 -8.55 -6.80 -12.94
C LEU A 147 -7.18 -6.27 -13.34
N SER A 148 -6.09 -7.00 -13.06
CA SER A 148 -4.74 -6.71 -13.54
C SER A 148 -4.10 -7.98 -14.08
N SER A 149 -3.27 -7.84 -15.11
CA SER A 149 -2.41 -8.90 -15.63
C SER A 149 -0.91 -8.64 -15.43
N LYS A 150 -0.55 -7.51 -14.79
CA LYS A 150 0.82 -7.10 -14.50
C LYS A 150 1.04 -6.77 -13.04
N ARG A 151 2.28 -6.93 -12.58
CA ARG A 151 2.74 -6.62 -11.22
C ARG A 151 3.72 -5.45 -11.19
N GLU A 152 3.32 -4.35 -11.82
CA GLU A 152 4.10 -3.12 -12.00
C GLU A 152 3.36 -1.91 -11.38
N PRO A 153 2.98 -1.93 -10.08
CA PRO A 153 2.39 -0.77 -9.42
C PRO A 153 3.37 0.40 -9.32
N PHE A 154 2.89 1.59 -8.95
CA PHE A 154 3.72 2.79 -8.92
C PHE A 154 3.55 3.63 -7.66
N VAL A 155 4.51 4.51 -7.42
CA VAL A 155 4.45 5.59 -6.43
C VAL A 155 4.59 6.92 -7.15
N TRP A 156 3.77 7.90 -6.77
CA TRP A 156 4.09 9.30 -7.00
C TRP A 156 4.76 9.86 -5.75
N ASP A 157 6.04 10.22 -5.88
CA ASP A 157 6.85 10.58 -4.73
C ASP A 157 6.85 12.10 -4.44
N ILE A 158 7.64 12.52 -3.44
CA ILE A 158 7.76 13.93 -3.02
C ILE A 158 8.29 14.86 -4.14
N HIS A 159 8.94 14.32 -5.16
CA HIS A 159 9.48 15.09 -6.28
C HIS A 159 8.46 15.22 -7.43
N GLY A 160 7.31 14.57 -7.32
CA GLY A 160 6.34 14.42 -8.40
C GLY A 160 6.76 13.38 -9.43
N ASP A 161 7.82 12.61 -9.15
CA ASP A 161 8.30 11.55 -10.03
C ASP A 161 7.42 10.30 -9.86
N GLU A 162 7.07 9.67 -10.98
CA GLU A 162 6.49 8.34 -10.98
C GLU A 162 7.58 7.28 -10.90
N VAL A 163 7.53 6.49 -9.84
CA VAL A 163 8.45 5.38 -9.58
C VAL A 163 7.70 4.07 -9.70
N THR A 164 7.98 3.32 -10.76
CA THR A 164 7.45 1.96 -10.95
C THR A 164 8.14 0.98 -10.01
N TYR A 165 7.35 0.10 -9.40
CA TYR A 165 7.81 -0.99 -8.55
C TYR A 165 7.67 -2.31 -9.30
N GLU A 166 8.75 -2.75 -9.94
CA GLU A 166 8.82 -4.02 -10.66
C GLU A 166 8.79 -5.22 -9.68
N LEU A 167 7.59 -5.72 -9.34
CA LEU A 167 7.46 -6.64 -8.20
C LEU A 167 8.11 -8.00 -8.44
N ASP A 168 8.20 -8.43 -9.70
CA ASP A 168 8.78 -9.71 -10.10
C ASP A 168 10.29 -9.60 -10.46
N GLU A 169 10.87 -8.38 -10.48
CA GLU A 169 12.30 -8.20 -10.77
C GLU A 169 13.18 -8.69 -9.60
N LEU A 170 14.31 -9.32 -9.94
CA LEU A 170 15.29 -9.75 -8.94
C LEU A 170 16.02 -8.54 -8.34
N THR A 171 15.91 -8.41 -7.04
CA THR A 171 16.57 -7.39 -6.23
C THR A 171 17.69 -7.99 -5.37
N GLY A 172 18.75 -7.21 -5.14
CA GLY A 172 19.84 -7.57 -4.23
C GLY A 172 20.95 -8.43 -4.86
N LYS A 173 22.22 -8.00 -4.70
CA LYS A 173 23.38 -8.68 -5.31
C LYS A 173 23.82 -9.96 -4.60
N ARG A 174 23.58 -10.08 -3.29
CA ARG A 174 24.08 -11.18 -2.45
C ARG A 174 23.05 -12.29 -2.23
N ASN A 175 21.80 -11.90 -1.95
CA ASN A 175 20.67 -12.80 -1.78
C ASN A 175 19.56 -12.33 -2.71
N PRO A 176 19.60 -12.73 -4.00
CA PRO A 176 18.59 -12.31 -4.96
C PRO A 176 17.19 -12.75 -4.54
N THR A 177 16.25 -11.82 -4.48
CA THR A 177 14.84 -12.09 -4.23
C THR A 177 13.99 -11.03 -4.92
N THR A 178 12.69 -11.28 -5.10
CA THR A 178 11.77 -10.30 -5.70
C THR A 178 10.98 -9.57 -4.61
N LEU A 179 10.46 -8.39 -4.92
CA LEU A 179 9.56 -7.69 -4.01
C LEU A 179 8.27 -8.48 -3.77
N TRP A 180 7.81 -9.23 -4.78
CA TRP A 180 6.69 -10.16 -4.67
C TRP A 180 6.96 -11.28 -3.66
N ASN A 181 8.18 -11.84 -3.64
CA ASN A 181 8.54 -12.84 -2.63
C ASN A 181 8.54 -12.25 -1.22
N ILE A 182 9.08 -11.04 -1.05
CA ILE A 182 9.05 -10.33 0.24
C ILE A 182 7.61 -10.11 0.69
N TYR A 183 6.72 -9.69 -0.21
CA TYR A 183 5.30 -9.56 0.05
C TYR A 183 4.67 -10.88 0.53
N ARG A 184 4.88 -11.99 -0.20
CA ARG A 184 4.32 -13.30 0.18
C ARG A 184 4.80 -13.77 1.55
N GLU A 185 6.09 -13.63 1.83
CA GLU A 185 6.68 -13.98 3.13
C GLU A 185 6.08 -13.13 4.26
N THR A 186 5.95 -11.82 4.03
CA THR A 186 5.35 -10.88 5.00
C THR A 186 3.88 -11.22 5.26
N LEU A 187 3.13 -11.53 4.20
CA LEU A 187 1.72 -11.90 4.27
C LEU A 187 1.51 -13.22 5.03
N ASP A 188 2.32 -14.24 4.75
CA ASP A 188 2.25 -15.53 5.45
C ASP A 188 2.57 -15.38 6.94
N GLU A 189 3.55 -14.55 7.28
CA GLU A 189 3.84 -14.19 8.66
C GLU A 189 2.68 -13.44 9.32
N ALA A 190 2.08 -12.45 8.64
CA ALA A 190 0.92 -11.72 9.14
C ALA A 190 -0.25 -12.68 9.44
N ARG A 191 -0.56 -13.60 8.52
CA ARG A 191 -1.58 -14.64 8.70
C ARG A 191 -1.31 -15.52 9.91
N ARG A 192 -0.05 -15.97 10.08
CA ARG A 192 0.36 -16.77 11.25
C ARG A 192 0.19 -16.01 12.56
N ASN A 193 0.60 -14.74 12.60
CA ASN A 193 0.49 -13.90 13.80
C ASN A 193 -0.97 -13.65 14.18
N ILE A 194 -1.84 -13.43 13.20
CA ILE A 194 -3.28 -13.24 13.44
C ILE A 194 -3.94 -14.55 13.93
N SER A 195 -3.48 -15.70 13.41
CA SER A 195 -4.05 -17.01 13.74
C SER A 195 -3.55 -17.57 15.08
N ASN A 196 -2.37 -17.15 15.56
CA ASN A 196 -1.74 -17.64 16.79
C ASN A 196 -1.22 -16.49 17.69
N PRO A 197 -2.10 -15.80 18.45
CA PRO A 197 -1.73 -14.64 19.27
C PRO A 197 -0.76 -14.93 20.43
N GLY A 198 -0.49 -16.20 20.76
CA GLY A 198 0.32 -16.59 21.93
C GLY A 198 1.85 -16.53 21.76
N ASN A 199 2.37 -16.38 20.53
CA ASN A 199 3.81 -16.42 20.25
C ASN A 199 4.47 -15.05 20.09
N SER A 200 3.70 -13.97 20.07
CA SER A 200 4.20 -12.60 20.01
C SER A 200 4.39 -12.03 21.42
N SER A 201 5.27 -12.63 22.21
CA SER A 201 5.76 -11.98 23.44
C SER A 201 7.04 -11.20 23.11
N PRO A 202 7.14 -9.91 23.46
CA PRO A 202 8.40 -9.19 23.36
C PRO A 202 9.42 -9.82 24.32
N ALA A 203 10.66 -10.01 23.84
CA ALA A 203 11.79 -10.40 24.66
C ALA A 203 12.28 -9.24 25.53
#